data_AF-A0A6C0FCL3-F1
#
_entry.id   AF-A0A6C0FCL3-F1
#
_cell.length_a   1.000
_cell.length_b   1.000
_cell.length_c   1.000
_cell.angle_alpha   90.00
_cell.angle_beta   90.00
_cell.angle_gamma   90.00
#
_symmetry.space_group_name_H-M   'P 1'
#
loop_
_entity.id
_entity.type
_entity.pdbx_description
1 polymer ?
#
loop_
_entity_poly.entity_id
_entity_poly.type
_entity_poly.pdbx_seq_one_letter_code
_entity_poly.pdbx_strand_id
1 'polypeptide(L)'
;MSENTVDNNTMGGPSLQPQKLFTMVKNGVFLAGFLILFLTLGGGGENQTWGMIIGYSFVLTGAILFTSNIVSKLVRSKNSESKSILSLFVTLGPFFVFTVLVACIVALLASYFQRIAKKQLTPAFEQLTTLSLLNTLLLTYLFNRNTSTEEFKKTQEVNKVSGMIMYLVEILGFIIVISMFIVLKFYVTDGFSNSFHSSYFNSD
;
A
#
# COMPACT_ATOMS: atom_id res chain seq x y z
N MET A 1 61.53 8.86 -26.11
CA MET A 1 60.69 8.35 -27.20
C MET A 1 59.31 8.18 -26.59
N SER A 2 58.39 9.06 -26.98
CA SER A 2 57.01 9.13 -26.49
C SER A 2 56.20 8.04 -27.18
N GLU A 3 55.48 7.22 -26.43
CA GLU A 3 54.46 6.33 -26.99
C GLU A 3 53.11 6.70 -26.39
N ASN A 4 52.28 7.26 -27.27
CA ASN A 4 50.94 7.75 -27.02
C ASN A 4 49.92 6.60 -27.14
N THR A 5 48.95 6.63 -26.21
CA THR A 5 47.52 6.35 -26.38
C THR A 5 47.06 5.03 -27.01
N VAL A 6 46.23 4.28 -26.27
CA VAL A 6 44.84 4.01 -26.69
C VAL A 6 43.95 3.99 -25.44
N ASP A 7 43.20 5.07 -25.22
CA ASP A 7 42.04 5.08 -24.32
C ASP A 7 40.92 4.28 -24.98
N ASN A 8 40.68 3.07 -24.48
CA ASN A 8 39.52 2.27 -24.83
C ASN A 8 38.28 2.84 -24.13
N ASN A 9 37.69 3.87 -24.73
CA ASN A 9 36.31 4.28 -24.50
C ASN A 9 35.37 3.12 -24.88
N THR A 10 35.10 2.25 -23.92
CA THR A 10 33.97 1.34 -23.99
C THR A 10 32.71 2.17 -23.82
N MET A 11 32.03 2.44 -24.94
CA MET A 11 30.62 2.84 -24.97
C MET A 11 29.76 1.69 -24.44
N GLY A 12 29.85 1.40 -23.15
CA GLY A 12 28.88 0.60 -22.42
C GLY A 12 27.69 1.49 -22.10
N GLY A 13 26.69 1.52 -22.99
CA GLY A 13 25.36 2.01 -22.59
C GLY A 13 24.96 1.31 -21.29
N PRO A 14 24.30 2.01 -20.33
CA PRO A 14 24.10 1.48 -18.98
C PRO A 14 23.37 0.15 -19.08
N SER A 15 24.09 -0.95 -18.88
CA SER A 15 23.48 -2.27 -18.84
C SER A 15 22.48 -2.25 -17.70
N LEU A 16 21.20 -2.38 -18.05
CA LEU A 16 20.09 -2.41 -17.10
C LEU A 16 20.26 -3.67 -16.26
N GLN A 17 20.97 -3.54 -15.13
CA GLN A 17 21.09 -4.59 -14.15
C GLN A 17 19.66 -4.94 -13.68
N PRO A 18 19.19 -6.20 -13.80
CA PRO A 18 17.81 -6.59 -13.48
C PRO A 18 17.35 -6.13 -12.09
N GLN A 19 18.30 -6.04 -11.15
CA GLN A 19 18.06 -5.58 -9.77
C GLN A 19 17.71 -4.07 -9.68
N LYS A 20 18.28 -3.23 -10.55
CA LYS A 20 17.94 -1.80 -10.64
C LYS A 20 16.54 -1.61 -11.23
N LEU A 21 16.23 -2.33 -12.30
CA LEU A 21 14.91 -2.31 -12.93
C LEU A 21 13.81 -2.71 -11.94
N PHE A 22 14.03 -3.80 -11.20
CA PHE A 22 13.09 -4.27 -10.18
C PHE A 22 12.81 -3.22 -9.10
N THR A 23 13.87 -2.54 -8.62
CA THR A 23 13.73 -1.50 -7.60
C THR A 23 12.96 -0.28 -8.12
N MET A 24 13.21 0.11 -9.38
CA MET A 24 12.52 1.23 -10.03
C MET A 24 11.03 0.93 -10.22
N VAL A 25 10.68 -0.25 -10.74
CA VAL A 25 9.29 -0.68 -10.92
C VAL A 25 8.56 -0.75 -9.59
N LYS A 26 9.17 -1.39 -8.58
CA LYS A 26 8.62 -1.50 -7.22
C LYS A 26 8.29 -0.12 -6.64
N ASN A 27 9.22 0.83 -6.71
CA ASN A 27 9.02 2.19 -6.20
C ASN A 27 7.96 2.94 -7.00
N GLY A 28 7.95 2.79 -8.33
CA GLY A 28 6.95 3.42 -9.21
C GLY A 28 5.53 2.93 -8.93
N VAL A 29 5.35 1.62 -8.74
CA VAL A 29 4.05 1.01 -8.42
C VAL A 29 3.53 1.51 -7.06
N PHE A 30 4.39 1.55 -6.03
CA PHE A 30 3.99 2.10 -4.73
C PHE A 30 3.64 3.58 -4.79
N LEU A 31 4.43 4.39 -5.51
CA LEU A 31 4.18 5.82 -5.65
C LEU A 31 2.88 6.09 -6.42
N ALA A 32 2.63 5.34 -7.50
CA ALA A 32 1.37 5.43 -8.24
C ALA A 32 0.17 5.06 -7.35
N GLY A 33 0.25 3.94 -6.62
CA GLY A 33 -0.78 3.54 -5.67
C GLY A 33 -1.03 4.59 -4.59
N PHE A 34 0.04 5.14 -4.01
CA PHE A 34 -0.04 6.22 -3.02
C PHE A 34 -0.75 7.46 -3.57
N LEU A 35 -0.36 7.94 -4.76
CA LEU A 35 -0.95 9.12 -5.39
C LEU A 35 -2.42 8.92 -5.73
N ILE A 36 -2.78 7.77 -6.31
CA ILE A 36 -4.17 7.46 -6.64
C ILE A 36 -5.02 7.43 -5.37
N LEU A 37 -4.57 6.74 -4.31
CA LEU A 37 -5.29 6.69 -3.04
C LEU A 37 -5.43 8.08 -2.41
N PHE A 38 -4.37 8.89 -2.46
CA PHE A 38 -4.41 10.26 -1.95
C PHE A 38 -5.46 11.12 -2.68
N LEU A 39 -5.55 11.00 -4.01
CA LEU A 39 -6.55 11.71 -4.82
C LEU A 39 -7.99 11.21 -4.56
N THR A 40 -8.15 10.02 -3.98
CA THR A 40 -9.46 9.48 -3.60
C THR A 40 -9.90 9.88 -2.19
N LEU A 41 -9.14 10.71 -1.48
CA LEU A 41 -9.54 11.21 -0.16
C LEU A 41 -10.71 12.20 -0.28
N GLY A 42 -11.71 12.04 0.58
CA GLY A 42 -12.73 13.06 0.83
C GLY A 42 -13.87 13.17 -0.19
N GLY A 43 -13.93 12.33 -1.23
CA GLY A 43 -15.12 12.28 -2.10
C GLY A 43 -16.11 11.16 -1.72
N GLY A 44 -17.17 10.99 -2.53
CA GLY A 44 -17.85 9.69 -2.67
C GLY A 44 -18.34 9.41 -4.10
N GLY A 45 -18.87 8.21 -4.35
CA GLY A 45 -19.52 7.83 -5.61
C GLY A 45 -18.72 6.81 -6.45
N GLU A 46 -19.23 6.52 -7.65
CA GLU A 46 -18.73 5.44 -8.50
C GLU A 46 -17.27 5.62 -8.93
N ASN A 47 -16.93 6.77 -9.50
CA ASN A 47 -15.58 7.06 -10.02
C ASN A 47 -14.50 6.94 -8.93
N GLN A 48 -14.81 7.38 -7.73
CA GLN A 48 -13.88 7.28 -6.62
C GLN A 48 -13.81 5.87 -6.05
N THR A 49 -14.92 5.13 -6.03
CA THR A 49 -14.89 3.71 -5.63
C THR A 49 -13.96 2.93 -6.57
N TRP A 50 -14.04 3.18 -7.87
CA TRP A 50 -13.08 2.67 -8.84
C TRP A 50 -11.64 3.14 -8.55
N GLY A 51 -11.45 4.44 -8.33
CA GLY A 51 -10.15 5.01 -7.98
C GLY A 51 -9.53 4.33 -6.75
N MET A 52 -10.32 4.07 -5.71
CA MET A 52 -9.87 3.36 -4.50
C MET A 52 -9.45 1.93 -4.83
N ILE A 53 -10.28 1.17 -5.54
CA ILE A 53 -9.95 -0.22 -5.93
C ILE A 53 -8.66 -0.27 -6.74
N ILE A 54 -8.50 0.64 -7.71
CA ILE A 54 -7.29 0.74 -8.53
C ILE A 54 -6.09 1.09 -7.65
N GLY A 55 -6.18 2.14 -6.83
CA GLY A 55 -5.11 2.58 -5.94
C GLY A 55 -4.65 1.47 -4.99
N TYR A 56 -5.60 0.79 -4.34
CA TYR A 56 -5.30 -0.35 -3.46
C TYR A 56 -4.69 -1.53 -4.22
N SER A 57 -5.11 -1.77 -5.47
CA SER A 57 -4.52 -2.83 -6.32
C SER A 57 -3.07 -2.53 -6.69
N PHE A 58 -2.73 -1.26 -6.95
CA PHE A 58 -1.34 -0.83 -7.15
C PHE A 58 -0.52 -1.02 -5.87
N VAL A 59 -1.02 -0.60 -4.71
CA VAL A 59 -0.35 -0.82 -3.43
C VAL A 59 -0.15 -2.32 -3.14
N LEU A 60 -1.16 -3.15 -3.41
CA LEU A 60 -1.09 -4.60 -3.27
C LEU A 60 0.00 -5.20 -4.15
N THR A 61 0.03 -4.81 -5.43
CA THR A 61 1.06 -5.25 -6.37
C THR A 61 2.46 -4.85 -5.89
N GLY A 62 2.61 -3.61 -5.40
CA GLY A 62 3.84 -3.12 -4.80
C GLY A 62 4.26 -3.97 -3.59
N ALA A 63 3.33 -4.29 -2.69
CA ALA A 63 3.57 -5.11 -1.51
C ALA A 63 3.99 -6.55 -1.85
N ILE A 64 3.38 -7.16 -2.87
CA ILE A 64 3.75 -8.49 -3.37
C ILE A 64 5.15 -8.48 -3.97
N LEU A 65 5.45 -7.54 -4.87
CA LEU A 65 6.78 -7.38 -5.46
C LEU A 65 7.84 -7.17 -4.37
N PHE A 66 7.52 -6.34 -3.40
CA PHE A 66 8.41 -6.07 -2.28
C PHE A 66 8.68 -7.32 -1.45
N THR A 67 7.63 -8.05 -1.03
CA THR A 67 7.74 -9.28 -0.26
C THR A 67 8.57 -10.32 -1.02
N SER A 68 8.30 -10.50 -2.32
CA SER A 68 9.07 -11.40 -3.18
C SER A 68 10.56 -11.06 -3.23
N ASN A 69 10.92 -9.78 -3.23
CA ASN A 69 12.32 -9.34 -3.23
C ASN A 69 13.02 -9.63 -1.90
N ILE A 70 12.35 -9.37 -0.76
CA ILE A 70 12.91 -9.74 0.54
C ILE A 70 13.11 -11.25 0.61
N VAL A 71 12.09 -12.06 0.31
CA VAL A 71 12.19 -13.52 0.35
C VAL A 71 13.34 -14.02 -0.52
N SER A 72 13.43 -13.53 -1.76
CA SER A 72 14.51 -13.92 -2.68
C SER A 72 15.90 -13.59 -2.13
N LYS A 73 16.07 -12.44 -1.47
CA LYS A 73 17.35 -12.06 -0.87
C LYS A 73 17.65 -12.85 0.40
N LEU A 74 16.64 -13.14 1.20
CA LEU A 74 16.78 -13.90 2.44
C LEU A 74 17.20 -15.35 2.16
N VAL A 75 16.54 -15.99 1.20
CA VAL A 75 16.87 -17.36 0.75
C VAL A 75 18.30 -17.45 0.22
N ARG A 76 18.78 -16.40 -0.46
CA ARG A 76 20.15 -16.33 -1.00
C ARG A 76 21.20 -15.84 0.00
N SER A 77 20.79 -15.33 1.16
CA SER A 77 21.71 -14.79 2.16
C SER A 77 22.57 -15.90 2.76
N LYS A 78 23.86 -15.62 2.96
CA LYS A 78 24.79 -16.49 3.69
C LYS A 78 24.88 -16.12 5.18
N ASN A 79 24.21 -15.05 5.62
CA ASN A 79 24.21 -14.60 7.02
C ASN A 79 23.30 -15.52 7.87
N SER A 80 23.82 -16.06 8.97
CA SER A 80 23.08 -16.91 9.90
C SER A 80 22.04 -16.15 10.71
N GLU A 81 22.29 -14.88 11.03
CA GLU A 81 21.35 -14.06 11.82
C GLU A 81 20.06 -13.75 11.03
N SER A 82 20.19 -13.48 9.73
CA SER A 82 19.06 -13.27 8.83
C SER A 82 18.27 -14.55 8.52
N LYS A 83 18.84 -15.73 8.82
CA LYS A 83 18.12 -17.01 8.76
C LYS A 83 17.43 -17.38 10.07
N SER A 84 17.61 -16.59 11.13
CA SER A 84 16.87 -16.80 12.37
C SER A 84 15.38 -16.59 12.12
N ILE A 85 14.57 -17.57 12.55
CA ILE A 85 13.11 -17.56 12.42
C ILE A 85 12.52 -16.25 12.99
N LEU A 86 13.07 -15.76 14.11
CA LEU A 86 12.62 -14.53 14.74
C LEU A 86 12.88 -13.28 13.87
N SER A 87 14.05 -13.19 13.22
CA SER A 87 14.38 -12.10 12.29
C SER A 87 13.46 -12.12 11.08
N LEU A 88 13.12 -13.33 10.59
CA LEU A 88 12.20 -13.53 9.50
C LEU A 88 10.78 -13.05 9.83
N PHE A 89 10.26 -13.38 11.02
CA PHE A 89 8.94 -12.90 11.46
C PHE A 89 8.88 -11.39 11.69
N VAL A 90 9.94 -10.80 12.24
CA VAL A 90 9.99 -9.34 12.48
C VAL A 90 10.13 -8.57 11.17
N THR A 91 10.90 -9.11 10.21
CA THR A 91 11.16 -8.44 8.93
C THR A 91 10.08 -8.72 7.92
N LEU A 92 9.72 -9.98 7.66
CA LEU A 92 8.77 -10.37 6.62
C LEU A 92 7.31 -10.25 7.07
N GLY A 93 7.06 -10.53 8.35
CA GLY A 93 5.71 -10.66 8.86
C GLY A 93 4.84 -9.42 8.67
N PRO A 94 5.31 -8.19 8.99
CA PRO A 94 4.55 -6.97 8.69
C PRO A 94 4.16 -6.87 7.21
N PHE A 95 5.10 -7.12 6.28
CA PHE A 95 4.77 -7.05 4.85
C PHE A 95 3.72 -8.07 4.42
N PHE A 96 3.77 -9.28 4.97
CA PHE A 96 2.76 -10.30 4.69
C PHE A 96 1.39 -9.88 5.23
N VAL A 97 1.34 -9.42 6.47
CA VAL A 97 0.12 -8.95 7.13
C VAL A 97 -0.47 -7.76 6.38
N PHE A 98 0.36 -6.80 5.96
CA PHE A 98 -0.06 -5.68 5.11
C PHE A 98 -0.62 -6.14 3.75
N THR A 99 0.01 -7.13 3.12
CA THR A 99 -0.48 -7.70 1.85
C THR A 99 -1.88 -8.28 2.01
N VAL A 100 -2.10 -9.06 3.08
CA VAL A 100 -3.43 -9.63 3.39
C VAL A 100 -4.42 -8.51 3.70
N LEU A 101 -4.05 -7.51 4.49
CA LEU A 101 -4.90 -6.38 4.83
C LEU A 101 -5.39 -5.64 3.57
N VAL A 102 -4.47 -5.28 2.67
CA VAL A 102 -4.84 -4.59 1.41
C VAL A 102 -5.67 -5.49 0.51
N ALA A 103 -5.36 -6.79 0.41
CA ALA A 103 -6.18 -7.74 -0.34
C ALA A 103 -7.61 -7.83 0.21
N CYS A 104 -7.79 -7.85 1.53
CA CYS A 104 -9.10 -7.81 2.18
C CYS A 104 -9.86 -6.52 1.85
N ILE A 105 -9.18 -5.36 1.85
CA ILE A 105 -9.79 -4.08 1.46
C ILE A 105 -10.29 -4.13 0.02
N VAL A 106 -9.43 -4.56 -0.92
CA VAL A 106 -9.81 -4.69 -2.34
C VAL A 106 -11.00 -5.62 -2.51
N ALA A 107 -10.95 -6.80 -1.88
CA ALA A 107 -12.03 -7.78 -1.95
C ALA A 107 -13.36 -7.23 -1.39
N LEU A 108 -13.30 -6.49 -0.29
CA LEU A 108 -14.46 -5.86 0.33
C LEU A 108 -15.05 -4.75 -0.55
N LEU A 109 -14.22 -3.85 -1.07
CA LEU A 109 -14.67 -2.77 -1.96
C LEU A 109 -15.27 -3.33 -3.26
N ALA A 110 -14.64 -4.37 -3.85
CA ALA A 110 -15.13 -5.00 -5.06
C ALA A 110 -16.46 -5.74 -4.83
N SER A 111 -16.57 -6.51 -3.73
CA SER A 111 -17.77 -7.31 -3.43
C SER A 111 -19.01 -6.44 -3.16
N TYR A 112 -18.80 -5.26 -2.57
CA TYR A 112 -19.88 -4.34 -2.23
C TYR A 112 -19.92 -3.07 -3.10
N PHE A 113 -19.26 -3.12 -4.26
CA PHE A 113 -19.08 -1.97 -5.16
C PHE A 113 -20.37 -1.19 -5.41
N GLN A 114 -21.45 -1.90 -5.78
CA GLN A 114 -22.74 -1.28 -6.12
C GLN A 114 -23.35 -0.49 -4.95
N ARG A 115 -23.20 -0.98 -3.72
CA ARG A 115 -23.74 -0.30 -2.52
C ARG A 115 -22.93 0.95 -2.19
N ILE A 116 -21.61 0.86 -2.34
CA ILE A 116 -20.69 1.98 -2.10
C ILE A 116 -20.88 3.06 -3.16
N ALA A 117 -20.89 2.69 -4.44
CA ALA A 117 -21.04 3.60 -5.57
C ALA A 117 -22.36 4.40 -5.52
N LYS A 118 -23.45 3.77 -5.06
CA LYS A 118 -24.78 4.38 -4.93
C LYS A 118 -24.99 5.13 -3.60
N LYS A 119 -23.98 5.24 -2.73
CA LYS A 119 -24.07 5.89 -1.41
C LYS A 119 -25.20 5.32 -0.52
N GLN A 120 -25.46 4.02 -0.61
CA GLN A 120 -26.49 3.30 0.16
C GLN A 120 -25.97 2.84 1.53
N LEU A 121 -25.07 3.62 2.13
CA LEU A 121 -24.39 3.26 3.36
C LEU A 121 -24.47 4.42 4.34
N THR A 122 -24.39 4.10 5.63
CA THR A 122 -24.37 5.13 6.68
C THR A 122 -23.12 6.00 6.57
N PRO A 123 -23.16 7.28 7.00
CA PRO A 123 -21.99 8.16 7.00
C PRO A 123 -20.78 7.60 7.77
N ALA A 124 -21.02 6.70 8.74
CA ALA A 124 -19.97 5.98 9.44
C ALA A 124 -19.07 5.16 8.49
N PHE A 125 -19.62 4.65 7.38
CA PHE A 125 -18.83 3.95 6.35
C PHE A 125 -17.81 4.88 5.68
N GLU A 126 -18.20 6.13 5.35
CA GLU A 126 -17.30 7.09 4.71
C GLU A 126 -16.14 7.49 5.65
N GLN A 127 -16.44 7.64 6.95
CA GLN A 127 -15.44 7.88 7.99
C GLN A 127 -14.47 6.70 8.11
N LEU A 128 -14.99 5.47 8.21
CA LEU A 128 -14.17 4.26 8.28
C LEU A 128 -13.32 4.05 7.01
N THR A 129 -13.88 4.36 5.84
CA THR A 129 -13.16 4.29 4.55
C THR A 129 -12.01 5.29 4.53
N THR A 130 -12.24 6.52 5.01
CA THR A 130 -11.19 7.55 5.12
C THR A 130 -10.10 7.12 6.11
N LEU A 131 -10.47 6.56 7.27
CA LEU A 131 -9.50 6.01 8.22
C LEU A 131 -8.69 4.86 7.62
N SER A 132 -9.33 3.96 6.86
CA SER A 132 -8.66 2.86 6.15
C SER A 132 -7.66 3.36 5.11
N LEU A 133 -8.04 4.40 4.35
CA LEU A 133 -7.16 5.10 3.41
C LEU A 133 -5.95 5.69 4.11
N LEU A 134 -6.16 6.49 5.16
CA LEU A 134 -5.08 7.10 5.94
C LEU A 134 -4.16 6.05 6.56
N ASN A 135 -4.71 4.98 7.11
CA ASN A 135 -3.95 3.86 7.66
C ASN A 135 -3.06 3.20 6.60
N THR A 136 -3.58 3.01 5.39
CA THR A 136 -2.82 2.42 4.27
C THR A 136 -1.73 3.34 3.76
N LEU A 137 -2.00 4.65 3.67
CA LEU A 137 -1.00 5.66 3.30
C LEU A 137 0.13 5.71 4.35
N LEU A 138 -0.21 5.67 5.64
CA LEU A 138 0.75 5.62 6.73
C LEU A 138 1.62 4.36 6.67
N LEU A 139 1.02 3.19 6.49
CA LEU A 139 1.77 1.93 6.34
C LEU A 139 2.70 1.97 5.14
N THR A 140 2.20 2.44 3.98
CA THR A 140 3.01 2.59 2.77
C THR A 140 4.21 3.52 3.00
N TYR A 141 4.00 4.64 3.71
CA TYR A 141 5.08 5.53 4.12
C TYR A 141 6.10 4.85 5.05
N LEU A 142 5.64 4.15 6.10
CA LEU A 142 6.51 3.43 7.03
C LEU A 142 7.33 2.36 6.31
N PHE A 143 6.72 1.60 5.41
CA PHE A 143 7.43 0.62 4.60
C PHE A 143 8.49 1.27 3.71
N ASN A 144 8.15 2.35 3.01
CA ASN A 144 9.12 3.03 2.16
C ASN A 144 10.29 3.61 2.96
N ARG A 145 10.00 4.21 4.13
CA ARG A 145 11.03 4.76 5.03
C ARG A 145 11.96 3.68 5.55
N ASN A 146 11.43 2.57 6.08
CA ASN A 146 12.23 1.51 6.66
C ASN A 146 13.10 0.78 5.64
N THR A 147 12.64 0.72 4.39
CA THR A 147 13.32 -0.04 3.33
C THR A 147 14.28 0.80 2.49
N SER A 148 14.25 2.12 2.68
CA SER A 148 15.18 3.06 2.05
C SER A 148 16.44 3.31 2.89
N THR A 149 16.50 2.80 4.13
CA THR A 149 17.66 2.98 5.01
C THR A 149 18.89 2.21 4.50
N GLU A 150 20.08 2.76 4.71
CA GLU A 150 21.34 2.08 4.36
C GLU A 150 21.54 0.79 5.15
N GLU A 151 21.02 0.74 6.38
CA GLU A 151 21.01 -0.46 7.21
C GLU A 151 20.19 -1.57 6.55
N PHE A 152 18.94 -1.30 6.14
CA PHE A 152 18.11 -2.27 5.43
C PHE A 152 18.72 -2.70 4.09
N LYS A 153 19.39 -1.80 3.36
CA LYS A 153 20.10 -2.18 2.12
C LYS A 153 21.23 -3.18 2.39
N LYS A 154 21.90 -3.10 3.54
CA LYS A 154 23.00 -3.98 3.92
C LYS A 154 22.53 -5.29 4.56
N THR A 155 21.65 -5.20 5.55
CA THR A 155 21.22 -6.34 6.38
C THR A 155 19.99 -7.05 5.81
N GLN A 156 19.18 -6.35 5.01
CA GLN A 156 17.83 -6.77 4.60
C GLN A 156 16.88 -7.00 5.77
N GLU A 157 17.19 -6.44 6.94
CA GLU A 157 16.39 -6.56 8.15
C GLU A 157 15.78 -5.20 8.50
N VAL A 158 14.52 -5.21 8.91
CA VAL A 158 13.88 -4.01 9.45
C VAL A 158 14.24 -3.88 10.92
N ASN A 159 14.49 -2.65 11.37
CA ASN A 159 14.69 -2.37 12.79
C ASN A 159 13.50 -2.90 13.62
N LYS A 160 13.79 -3.65 14.70
CA LYS A 160 12.77 -4.30 15.54
C LYS A 160 11.69 -3.33 16.02
N VAL A 161 12.06 -2.13 16.45
CA VAL A 161 11.11 -1.11 16.95
C VAL A 161 10.17 -0.69 15.82
N SER A 162 10.71 -0.43 14.64
CA SER A 162 9.92 -0.07 13.47
C SER A 162 9.02 -1.20 12.99
N GLY A 163 9.49 -2.45 13.03
CA GLY A 163 8.69 -3.65 12.78
C GLY A 163 7.47 -3.74 13.71
N MET A 164 7.68 -3.53 15.01
CA MET A 164 6.59 -3.54 16.00
C MET A 164 5.59 -2.40 15.80
N ILE A 165 6.05 -1.20 15.42
CA ILE A 165 5.15 -0.08 15.09
C ILE A 165 4.30 -0.42 13.87
N MET A 166 4.88 -1.04 12.84
CA MET A 166 4.12 -1.45 11.65
C MET A 166 3.03 -2.47 12.01
N TYR A 167 3.34 -3.48 12.83
CA TYR A 167 2.34 -4.42 13.34
C TYR A 167 1.18 -3.74 14.09
N LEU A 168 1.49 -2.76 14.94
CA LEU A 168 0.45 -2.03 15.67
C LEU A 168 -0.52 -1.31 14.72
N VAL A 169 0.03 -0.64 13.69
CA VAL A 169 -0.76 0.07 12.67
C VAL A 169 -1.54 -0.91 11.79
N GLU A 170 -1.00 -2.10 11.51
CA GLU A 170 -1.71 -3.16 10.79
C GLU A 170 -2.90 -3.71 11.59
N ILE A 171 -2.72 -3.96 12.90
CA ILE A 171 -3.81 -4.40 13.78
C ILE A 171 -4.94 -3.35 13.80
N LEU A 172 -4.58 -2.07 13.93
CA LEU A 172 -5.55 -0.97 13.82
C LEU A 172 -6.27 -1.00 12.46
N GLY A 173 -5.52 -1.22 11.38
CA GLY A 173 -6.07 -1.42 10.04
C GLY A 173 -7.10 -2.55 9.97
N PHE A 174 -6.80 -3.71 10.55
CA PHE A 174 -7.76 -4.84 10.58
C PHE A 174 -9.04 -4.50 11.34
N ILE A 175 -8.94 -3.82 12.48
CA ILE A 175 -10.12 -3.37 13.24
C ILE A 175 -11.01 -2.46 12.39
N ILE A 176 -10.40 -1.53 11.64
CA ILE A 176 -11.13 -0.64 10.72
C ILE A 176 -11.81 -1.46 9.61
N VAL A 177 -11.10 -2.39 8.97
CA VAL A 177 -11.63 -3.20 7.85
C VAL A 177 -12.76 -4.13 8.32
N ILE A 178 -12.64 -4.74 9.49
CA ILE A 178 -13.71 -5.55 10.08
C ILE A 178 -14.93 -4.69 10.38
N SER A 179 -14.72 -3.48 10.91
CA SER A 179 -15.82 -2.53 11.16
C SER A 179 -16.51 -2.13 9.86
N MET A 180 -15.75 -1.85 8.79
CA MET A 180 -16.30 -1.58 7.46
C MET A 180 -17.15 -2.75 6.95
N PHE A 181 -16.68 -3.99 7.14
CA PHE A 181 -17.41 -5.19 6.74
C PHE A 181 -18.76 -5.31 7.45
N ILE A 182 -18.79 -5.06 8.77
CA ILE A 182 -20.03 -5.06 9.55
C ILE A 182 -21.00 -4.00 9.02
N VAL A 183 -20.52 -2.78 8.76
CA VAL A 183 -21.35 -1.69 8.22
C VAL A 183 -21.92 -2.06 6.85
N LEU A 184 -21.11 -2.59 5.94
CA LEU A 184 -21.55 -3.02 4.61
C LEU A 184 -22.59 -4.14 4.63
N LYS A 185 -22.47 -5.05 5.60
CA LYS A 185 -23.34 -6.21 5.71
C LYS A 185 -24.68 -5.89 6.36
N PHE A 186 -24.70 -5.05 7.40
CA PHE A 186 -25.87 -4.87 8.26
C PHE A 186 -26.50 -3.47 8.22
N TYR A 187 -25.77 -2.44 7.77
CA TYR A 187 -26.21 -1.05 7.83
C TYR A 187 -26.36 -0.43 6.43
N VAL A 188 -27.15 -1.09 5.59
CA VAL A 188 -27.53 -0.58 4.27
C VAL A 188 -28.66 0.43 4.43
N THR A 189 -28.51 1.60 3.82
CA THR A 189 -29.53 2.64 3.74
C THR A 189 -30.18 2.64 2.37
N ASP A 190 -31.33 3.28 2.27
CA ASP A 190 -32.05 3.54 1.01
C ASP A 190 -31.36 4.61 0.12
N GLY A 191 -30.27 5.22 0.60
CA GLY A 191 -29.48 6.19 -0.16
C GLY A 191 -29.93 7.65 0.01
N PHE A 192 -30.85 7.95 0.93
CA PHE A 192 -31.19 9.34 1.26
C PHE A 192 -30.11 9.98 2.14
N SER A 193 -29.06 10.50 1.52
CA SER A 193 -28.11 11.41 2.15
C SER A 193 -28.24 12.79 1.52
N ASN A 194 -28.91 13.70 2.24
CA ASN A 194 -28.94 15.16 2.02
C ASN A 194 -29.70 15.75 0.80
N SER A 195 -30.91 15.27 0.48
CA SER A 195 -31.85 16.07 -0.35
C SER A 195 -32.66 17.13 0.44
N PHE A 196 -32.49 17.21 1.76
CA PHE A 196 -33.32 18.08 2.62
C PHE A 196 -32.83 19.53 2.77
N HIS A 197 -31.64 19.87 2.26
CA HIS A 197 -31.07 21.22 2.43
C HIS A 197 -31.16 22.12 1.19
N SER A 198 -31.58 21.60 0.03
CA SER A 198 -31.67 22.38 -1.23
C SER A 198 -33.08 22.87 -1.58
N SER A 199 -34.12 22.40 -0.88
CA SER A 199 -35.52 22.73 -1.21
C SER A 199 -36.07 23.96 -0.47
N TYR A 200 -35.27 24.64 0.35
CA TYR A 200 -35.67 25.84 1.11
C TYR A 200 -35.09 27.16 0.56
N PHE A 201 -34.31 27.14 -0.53
CA PHE A 201 -33.65 28.34 -1.06
C PHE A 201 -34.03 28.69 -2.51
N ASN A 202 -35.07 28.06 -3.08
CA ASN A 202 -35.58 28.41 -4.41
C ASN A 202 -37.08 28.73 -4.38
N SER A 203 -37.47 29.59 -3.45
CA SER A 203 -38.73 30.31 -3.49
C SER A 203 -38.43 31.76 -3.12
N ASP A 204 -37.93 32.53 -4.11
CA ASP A 204 -38.14 33.97 -4.31
C ASP A 204 -37.47 34.40 -5.64
#